data_AF-A0A9E1WR12-F1
#
_entry.id   AF-A0A9E1WR12-F1
#
_cell.length_a   1.000
_cell.length_b   1.000
_cell.length_c   1.000
_cell.angle_alpha   90.00
_cell.angle_beta   90.00
_cell.angle_gamma   90.00
#
_symmetry.space_group_name_H-M   'P 1'
#
loop_
_entity.id
_entity.type
_entity.pdbx_description
1 polymer ?
#
loop_
_entity_poly.entity_id
_entity_poly.type
_entity_poly.pdbx_seq_one_letter_code
_entity_poly.pdbx_strand_id
1 'polypeptide(L)'
;SEPLDMTSLPSILNDFKLEEVEAVAICFLHSYANFAHEEAVMQEVKKLWPEVAVVASHQITREWREYERTSTAVLSAYVQPAAEKYLKQLATGLSQKGFIGSPYIMQSNCGVDSLESVSRIPITMVESGPASGFWGAAELGKLINEPNILALDIGGTTAKCSLIENGKVKIMTNYWIERDEKSAGYPIMVPVVDLVEIGNGGGSIAWVDEFDKLHVGPQSAGAIPGPAAYGKGGSDATTTDANLKLGRINKDYFCGGSIKADMNSAESSLAQVGKGLRVSSTEAARGIIRIANNNMINALKLVSLNRGFDPRDFVLVAFGGGGGMHAVALAQELGIKKVVIPAAASVFSAWGMMMSDLRRDYFVTHLADLIEGSGAEIESAFSKIESQAISQFKSEGIEETNIKFTRYGNFRYKNQEHTTEVPLSSGEISNQQIVEIERVFHETYEHEYTYRLDMPVEMVGIHVVATSEVGKLTMKEMSSTGTLEVEARKGHREVDYALEGSHKARLYDGERLEPGMEFKGPAIIEDSGSTTVVHPENKVYIDGFLNIHIEL
;
A
#
# COMPACT_ATOMS: atom_id res chain seq x y z
N SER A 1 -0.12 26.15 32.40
CA SER A 1 0.70 24.93 32.27
C SER A 1 1.29 24.63 33.62
N GLU A 2 1.18 23.40 34.09
CA GLU A 2 1.94 22.93 35.26
C GLU A 2 3.41 22.72 34.87
N PRO A 3 4.38 23.03 35.74
CA PRO A 3 5.79 22.76 35.46
C PRO A 3 6.07 21.25 35.43
N LEU A 4 7.05 20.83 34.61
CA LEU A 4 7.47 19.44 34.56
C LEU A 4 8.17 19.01 35.86
N ASP A 5 7.63 17.99 36.54
CA ASP A 5 8.23 17.33 37.69
C ASP A 5 8.74 15.93 37.27
N MET A 6 10.05 15.72 37.36
CA MET A 6 10.73 14.46 37.02
C MET A 6 11.23 13.69 38.25
N THR A 7 10.82 14.08 39.47
CA THR A 7 11.30 13.45 40.72
C THR A 7 10.97 11.95 40.80
N SER A 8 9.84 11.53 40.23
CA SER A 8 9.40 10.12 40.19
C SER A 8 10.01 9.31 39.04
N LEU A 9 10.59 9.96 38.03
CA LEU A 9 11.06 9.30 36.81
C LEU A 9 12.09 8.17 37.08
N PRO A 10 13.11 8.34 37.95
CA PRO A 10 14.04 7.25 38.24
C PRO A 10 13.37 6.01 38.85
N SER A 11 12.33 6.20 39.68
CA SER A 11 11.58 5.08 40.26
C SER A 11 10.79 4.33 39.18
N ILE A 12 10.08 5.08 38.32
CA ILE A 12 9.31 4.52 37.20
C ILE A 12 10.23 3.69 36.28
N LEU A 13 11.40 4.22 35.94
CA LEU A 13 12.36 3.50 35.10
C LEU A 13 12.95 2.26 35.78
N ASN A 14 13.08 2.25 37.11
CA ASN A 14 13.50 1.04 37.83
C ASN A 14 12.43 -0.04 37.80
N ASP A 15 11.15 0.34 37.94
CA ASP A 15 10.03 -0.61 37.81
C ASP A 15 9.99 -1.21 36.39
N PHE A 16 10.14 -0.39 35.35
CA PHE A 16 10.24 -0.86 33.96
C PHE A 16 11.42 -1.80 33.71
N LYS A 17 12.58 -1.55 34.34
CA LYS A 17 13.73 -2.47 34.26
C LYS A 17 13.43 -3.82 34.91
N LEU A 18 12.71 -3.83 36.03
CA LEU A 18 12.30 -5.07 36.72
C LEU A 18 11.27 -5.87 35.92
N GLU A 19 10.44 -5.19 35.12
CA GLU A 19 9.46 -5.79 34.22
C GLU A 19 10.02 -6.15 32.83
N GLU A 20 11.34 -5.98 32.63
CA GLU A 20 12.02 -6.30 31.36
C GLU A 20 11.46 -5.51 30.15
N VAL A 21 11.00 -4.28 30.37
CA VAL A 21 10.53 -3.39 29.30
C VAL A 21 11.65 -3.10 28.29
N GLU A 22 11.39 -3.36 27.01
CA GLU A 22 12.37 -3.13 25.93
C GLU A 22 12.30 -1.72 25.32
N ALA A 23 11.15 -1.04 25.46
CA ALA A 23 10.90 0.29 24.90
C ALA A 23 9.92 1.13 25.72
N VAL A 24 10.14 2.44 25.77
CA VAL A 24 9.32 3.42 26.49
C VAL A 24 8.67 4.41 25.52
N ALA A 25 7.34 4.47 25.55
CA ALA A 25 6.57 5.51 24.86
C ALA A 25 6.26 6.69 25.78
N ILE A 26 6.44 7.91 25.29
CA ILE A 26 6.12 9.16 26.01
C ILE A 26 5.02 9.90 25.25
N CYS A 27 3.87 10.12 25.90
CA CYS A 27 2.77 10.91 25.36
C CYS A 27 2.17 11.81 26.45
N PHE A 28 2.33 13.13 26.31
CA PHE A 28 1.69 14.11 27.18
C PHE A 28 0.50 14.79 26.50
N LEU A 29 -0.46 15.24 27.30
CA LEU A 29 -1.57 16.05 26.78
C LEU A 29 -1.03 17.35 26.18
N HIS A 30 -1.55 17.72 25.02
CA HIS A 30 -1.17 18.93 24.28
C HIS A 30 0.30 19.03 23.84
N SER A 31 1.05 17.92 23.88
CA SER A 31 2.43 17.89 23.36
C SER A 31 2.53 18.21 21.86
N TYR A 32 1.46 17.95 21.10
CA TYR A 32 1.35 18.36 19.70
C TYR A 32 1.57 19.87 19.50
N ALA A 33 1.06 20.69 20.44
CA ALA A 33 1.18 22.15 20.43
C ALA A 33 2.49 22.61 21.08
N ASN A 34 2.86 22.02 22.21
CA ASN A 34 4.11 22.30 22.92
C ASN A 34 4.74 21.02 23.48
N PHE A 35 5.74 20.50 22.77
CA PHE A 35 6.40 19.23 23.08
C PHE A 35 7.59 19.35 24.05
N ALA A 36 7.89 20.55 24.59
CA ALA A 36 9.07 20.78 25.40
C ALA A 36 9.20 19.82 26.59
N HIS A 37 8.09 19.42 27.21
CA HIS A 37 8.10 18.46 28.30
C HIS A 37 8.39 17.02 27.85
N GLU A 38 7.84 16.59 26.71
CA GLU A 38 8.16 15.26 26.18
C GLU A 38 9.64 15.16 25.81
N GLU A 39 10.18 16.20 25.19
CA GLU A 39 11.60 16.24 24.83
C GLU A 39 12.51 16.22 26.07
N ALA A 40 12.19 16.98 27.11
CA ALA A 40 12.94 16.96 28.36
C ALA A 40 12.91 15.58 29.04
N VAL A 41 11.75 14.92 29.09
CA VAL A 41 11.63 13.56 29.66
C VAL A 41 12.39 12.55 28.80
N MET A 42 12.26 12.60 27.47
CA MET A 42 13.01 11.73 26.57
C MET A 42 14.53 11.84 26.78
N GLN A 43 15.04 13.06 26.93
CA GLN A 43 16.47 13.30 27.20
C GLN A 43 16.91 12.70 28.54
N GLU A 44 16.13 12.86 29.61
CA GLU A 44 16.47 12.28 30.91
C GLU A 44 16.34 10.75 30.92
N VAL A 45 15.37 10.16 30.21
CA VAL A 45 15.28 8.71 30.02
C VAL A 45 16.53 8.17 29.34
N LYS A 46 16.98 8.79 28.23
CA LYS A 46 18.23 8.39 27.54
C LYS A 46 19.48 8.50 28.41
N LYS A 47 19.47 9.39 29.40
CA LYS A 47 20.58 9.55 30.36
C LYS A 47 20.55 8.50 31.47
N LEU A 48 19.36 8.15 31.99
CA LEU A 48 19.19 7.18 33.08
C LEU A 48 19.16 5.73 32.62
N TRP A 49 18.82 5.49 31.35
CA TRP A 49 18.76 4.17 30.73
C TRP A 49 19.14 4.26 29.24
N PRO A 50 20.44 4.40 28.91
CA PRO A 50 20.90 4.62 27.53
C PRO A 50 20.56 3.50 26.54
N GLU A 51 20.35 2.27 27.04
CA GLU A 51 20.09 1.08 26.24
C GLU A 51 18.62 0.93 25.83
N VAL A 52 17.68 1.63 26.48
CA VAL A 52 16.25 1.50 26.20
C VAL A 52 15.87 2.26 24.94
N ALA A 53 15.03 1.65 24.12
CA ALA A 53 14.35 2.38 23.05
C ALA A 53 13.38 3.40 23.69
N VAL A 54 13.41 4.65 23.25
CA VAL A 54 12.48 5.67 23.73
C VAL A 54 11.91 6.46 22.56
N VAL A 55 10.59 6.56 22.54
CA VAL A 55 9.83 7.22 21.48
C VAL A 55 8.87 8.22 22.12
N ALA A 56 8.95 9.48 21.70
CA ALA A 56 8.02 10.52 22.13
C ALA A 56 7.02 10.84 21.02
N SER A 57 5.77 11.07 21.41
CA SER A 57 4.66 11.20 20.46
C SER A 57 4.85 12.34 19.45
N HIS A 58 5.42 13.47 19.88
CA HIS A 58 5.71 14.62 19.01
C HIS A 58 6.74 14.33 17.91
N GLN A 59 7.55 13.29 18.05
CA GLN A 59 8.51 12.89 17.02
C GLN A 59 7.77 12.29 15.81
N ILE A 60 6.62 11.66 16.04
CA ILE A 60 5.84 10.94 15.02
C ILE A 60 4.77 11.84 14.41
N THR A 61 3.90 12.41 15.25
CA THR A 61 2.83 13.31 14.81
C THR A 61 2.65 14.47 15.78
N ARG A 62 2.33 15.64 15.24
CA ARG A 62 1.92 16.83 16.00
C ARG A 62 0.47 17.20 15.71
N GLU A 63 -0.35 16.18 15.50
CA GLU A 63 -1.80 16.32 15.40
C GLU A 63 -2.47 16.21 16.77
N TRP A 64 -3.64 16.83 16.89
CA TRP A 64 -4.49 16.74 18.07
C TRP A 64 -5.19 15.37 18.13
N ARG A 65 -5.74 15.02 19.31
CA ARG A 65 -6.29 13.73 19.75
C ARG A 65 -5.30 12.84 20.49
N GLU A 66 -5.56 12.67 21.78
CA GLU A 66 -4.68 11.96 22.71
C GLU A 66 -4.72 10.45 22.52
N TYR A 67 -5.86 9.85 22.20
CA TYR A 67 -5.96 8.39 22.05
C TYR A 67 -5.16 7.90 20.85
N GLU A 68 -5.42 8.45 19.66
CA GLU A 68 -4.73 8.07 18.42
C GLU A 68 -3.23 8.37 18.51
N ARG A 69 -2.84 9.52 19.07
CA ARG A 69 -1.43 9.87 19.27
C ARG A 69 -0.73 8.95 20.28
N THR A 70 -1.41 8.56 21.37
CA THR A 70 -0.86 7.61 22.35
C THR A 70 -0.72 6.22 21.73
N SER A 71 -1.75 5.73 21.03
CA SER A 71 -1.72 4.46 20.30
C SER A 71 -0.53 4.43 19.33
N THR A 72 -0.33 5.50 18.57
CA THR A 72 0.80 5.65 17.63
C THR A 72 2.16 5.58 18.34
N ALA A 73 2.32 6.32 19.45
CA ALA A 73 3.57 6.31 20.22
C ALA A 73 3.87 4.92 20.81
N VAL A 74 2.85 4.24 21.34
CA VAL A 74 2.96 2.88 21.89
C VAL A 74 3.32 1.87 20.81
N LEU A 75 2.62 1.90 19.67
CA LEU A 75 2.91 0.99 18.55
C LEU A 75 4.29 1.24 17.94
N SER A 76 4.72 2.50 17.84
CA SER A 76 6.08 2.83 17.42
C SER A 76 7.13 2.32 18.39
N ALA A 77 6.92 2.51 19.70
CA ALA A 77 7.82 1.97 20.72
C ALA A 77 7.86 0.43 20.68
N TYR A 78 6.71 -0.22 20.46
CA TYR A 78 6.62 -1.69 20.34
C TYR A 78 7.48 -2.24 19.19
N VAL A 79 7.47 -1.59 18.02
CA VAL A 79 8.25 -2.06 16.86
C VAL A 79 9.71 -1.57 16.85
N GLN A 80 10.03 -0.54 17.64
CA GLN A 80 11.34 0.13 17.65
C GLN A 80 12.53 -0.85 17.79
N PRO A 81 12.59 -1.75 18.80
CA PRO A 81 13.78 -2.55 19.03
C PRO A 81 14.04 -3.56 17.90
N ALA A 82 12.97 -4.18 17.39
CA ALA A 82 13.05 -5.16 16.31
C ALA A 82 13.47 -4.49 15.00
N ALA A 83 12.89 -3.33 14.67
CA ALA A 83 13.18 -2.59 13.46
C ALA A 83 14.61 -2.03 13.44
N GLU A 84 15.05 -1.39 14.53
CA GLU A 84 16.42 -0.87 14.62
C GLU A 84 17.47 -1.98 14.46
N LYS A 85 17.24 -3.14 15.10
CA LYS A 85 18.11 -4.31 14.97
C LYS A 85 18.20 -4.77 13.51
N TYR A 86 17.07 -4.88 12.82
CA TYR A 86 17.02 -5.28 11.42
C TYR A 86 17.75 -4.27 10.51
N LEU A 87 17.44 -2.99 10.63
CA LEU A 87 18.03 -1.92 9.80
C LEU A 87 19.54 -1.80 10.05
N LYS A 88 19.99 -1.93 11.30
CA LYS A 88 21.42 -1.93 11.64
C LYS A 88 22.14 -3.14 11.05
N GLN A 89 21.54 -4.33 11.08
CA GLN A 89 22.10 -5.53 10.46
C GLN A 89 22.20 -5.38 8.94
N LEU A 90 21.18 -4.81 8.30
CA LEU A 90 21.19 -4.50 6.87
C LEU A 90 22.32 -3.53 6.52
N ALA A 91 22.41 -2.39 7.22
CA ALA A 91 23.45 -1.39 7.01
C ALA A 91 24.86 -1.98 7.18
N THR A 92 25.06 -2.75 8.25
CA THR A 92 26.34 -3.42 8.54
C THR A 92 26.69 -4.42 7.45
N GLY A 93 25.73 -5.25 7.03
CA GLY A 93 25.94 -6.26 5.99
C GLY A 93 26.26 -5.66 4.63
N LEU A 94 25.63 -4.54 4.26
CA LEU A 94 25.95 -3.78 3.05
C LEU A 94 27.35 -3.19 3.10
N SER A 95 27.70 -2.53 4.21
CA SER A 95 29.01 -1.91 4.41
C SER A 95 30.15 -2.95 4.39
N GLN A 96 29.97 -4.09 5.08
CA GLN A 96 30.93 -5.20 5.08
C GLN A 96 31.17 -5.80 3.69
N LYS A 97 30.18 -5.71 2.80
CA LYS A 97 30.28 -6.15 1.40
C LYS A 97 30.80 -5.05 0.46
N GLY A 98 31.19 -3.89 0.98
CA GLY A 98 31.80 -2.80 0.23
C GLY A 98 30.80 -1.86 -0.45
N PHE A 99 29.53 -1.84 -0.03
CA PHE A 99 28.57 -0.83 -0.50
C PHE A 99 28.95 0.55 0.04
N ILE A 100 29.14 1.51 -0.87
CA ILE A 100 29.60 2.89 -0.56
C ILE A 100 28.47 3.93 -0.58
N GLY A 101 27.26 3.55 -0.97
CA GLY A 101 26.11 4.44 -1.04
C GLY A 101 25.31 4.51 0.26
N SER A 102 24.25 5.32 0.24
CA SER A 102 23.26 5.39 1.31
C SER A 102 22.06 4.51 0.96
N PRO A 103 21.74 3.47 1.74
CA PRO A 103 20.52 2.72 1.53
C PRO A 103 19.31 3.57 1.95
N TYR A 104 18.31 3.62 1.07
CA TYR A 104 17.01 4.22 1.37
C TYR A 104 15.99 3.14 1.68
N ILE A 105 15.09 3.44 2.60
CA ILE A 105 14.05 2.54 3.07
C ILE A 105 12.69 3.07 2.62
N MET A 106 11.86 2.18 2.08
CA MET A 106 10.52 2.52 1.63
C MET A 106 9.59 2.81 2.81
N GLN A 107 8.78 3.85 2.68
CA GLN A 107 7.79 4.25 3.66
C GLN A 107 6.36 4.03 3.13
N SER A 108 5.40 4.11 4.04
CA SER A 108 3.96 3.99 3.77
C SER A 108 3.41 5.11 2.87
N ASN A 109 4.10 6.25 2.78
CA ASN A 109 3.68 7.46 2.05
C ASN A 109 4.09 7.45 0.56
N CYS A 110 4.44 6.29 0.01
CA CYS A 110 4.96 6.10 -1.36
C CYS A 110 6.36 6.71 -1.64
N GLY A 111 7.01 7.31 -0.65
CA GLY A 111 8.39 7.75 -0.77
C GLY A 111 9.37 6.88 -0.01
N VAL A 112 10.65 7.19 -0.18
CA VAL A 112 11.73 6.59 0.59
C VAL A 112 12.30 7.59 1.59
N ASP A 113 13.04 7.13 2.59
CA ASP A 113 13.85 7.98 3.46
C ASP A 113 15.17 7.29 3.83
N SER A 114 16.10 8.03 4.42
CA SER A 114 17.38 7.54 4.89
C SER A 114 17.18 6.45 5.95
N LEU A 115 18.08 5.46 5.95
CA LEU A 115 18.09 4.41 6.97
C LEU A 115 18.18 5.00 8.38
N GLU A 116 18.91 6.09 8.57
CA GLU A 116 19.00 6.78 9.86
C GLU A 116 17.65 7.39 10.28
N SER A 117 16.97 8.10 9.39
CA SER A 117 15.66 8.71 9.66
C SER A 117 14.61 7.63 9.99
N VAL A 118 14.51 6.59 9.14
CA VAL A 118 13.54 5.50 9.36
C VAL A 118 13.86 4.71 10.62
N SER A 119 15.14 4.53 10.97
CA SER A 119 15.50 3.88 12.24
C SER A 119 15.01 4.65 13.46
N ARG A 120 14.84 5.98 13.39
CA ARG A 120 14.30 6.77 14.51
C ARG A 120 12.79 6.63 14.67
N ILE A 121 12.05 6.41 13.57
CA ILE A 121 10.58 6.30 13.57
C ILE A 121 10.16 5.17 12.61
N PRO A 122 10.43 3.90 12.94
CA PRO A 122 10.24 2.76 12.05
C PRO A 122 8.76 2.44 11.77
N ILE A 123 7.84 3.00 12.55
CA ILE A 123 6.40 2.83 12.31
C ILE A 123 5.96 3.39 10.94
N THR A 124 6.75 4.29 10.33
CA THR A 124 6.51 4.77 8.95
C THR A 124 6.76 3.73 7.86
N MET A 125 7.22 2.52 8.21
CA MET A 125 7.38 1.40 7.28
C MET A 125 6.13 0.51 7.17
N VAL A 126 5.07 0.77 7.94
CA VAL A 126 3.83 -0.01 7.91
C VAL A 126 3.25 -0.03 6.48
N GLU A 127 2.91 -1.17 5.91
CA GLU A 127 2.46 -1.24 4.51
C GLU A 127 3.41 -0.63 3.44
N SER A 128 4.72 -0.51 3.72
CA SER A 128 5.69 0.06 2.78
C SER A 128 5.82 -0.71 1.46
N GLY A 129 5.69 -2.05 1.50
CA GLY A 129 5.70 -2.90 0.30
C GLY A 129 4.55 -2.56 -0.65
N PRO A 130 3.28 -2.64 -0.22
CA PRO A 130 2.13 -2.25 -1.03
C PRO A 130 2.18 -0.78 -1.49
N ALA A 131 2.62 0.14 -0.62
CA ALA A 131 2.80 1.55 -0.98
C ALA A 131 3.71 1.72 -2.20
N SER A 132 4.77 0.90 -2.31
CA SER A 132 5.64 0.90 -3.49
C SER A 132 4.96 0.39 -4.75
N GLY A 133 4.15 -0.67 -4.66
CA GLY A 133 3.39 -1.17 -5.80
C GLY A 133 2.37 -0.15 -6.31
N PHE A 134 1.66 0.53 -5.42
CA PHE A 134 0.70 1.58 -5.79
C PHE A 134 1.37 2.84 -6.34
N TRP A 135 2.54 3.22 -5.80
CA TRP A 135 3.35 4.26 -6.40
C TRP A 135 3.81 3.90 -7.80
N GLY A 136 4.29 2.66 -7.98
CA GLY A 136 4.61 2.11 -9.29
C GLY A 136 3.41 2.17 -10.23
N ALA A 137 2.22 1.78 -9.79
CA ALA A 137 1.02 1.84 -10.63
C ALA A 137 0.71 3.29 -11.07
N ALA A 138 0.90 4.29 -10.20
CA ALA A 138 0.72 5.69 -10.55
C ALA A 138 1.75 6.18 -11.60
N GLU A 139 3.02 5.82 -11.42
CA GLU A 139 4.09 6.17 -12.36
C GLU A 139 3.93 5.46 -13.70
N LEU A 140 3.52 4.20 -13.68
CA LEU A 140 3.17 3.44 -14.88
C LEU A 140 1.98 4.07 -15.60
N GLY A 141 0.93 4.47 -14.87
CA GLY A 141 -0.22 5.17 -15.43
C GLY A 141 0.17 6.43 -16.19
N LYS A 142 1.08 7.24 -15.62
CA LYS A 142 1.64 8.41 -16.33
C LYS A 142 2.41 7.99 -17.60
N LEU A 143 3.19 6.92 -17.51
CA LEU A 143 4.00 6.40 -18.61
C LEU A 143 3.15 5.90 -19.80
N ILE A 144 2.02 5.26 -19.53
CA ILE A 144 1.10 4.71 -20.56
C ILE A 144 -0.10 5.62 -20.86
N ASN A 145 -0.11 6.84 -20.31
CA ASN A 145 -1.18 7.83 -20.46
C ASN A 145 -2.57 7.35 -19.95
N GLU A 146 -2.57 6.59 -18.85
CA GLU A 146 -3.74 6.11 -18.12
C GLU A 146 -3.65 6.58 -16.65
N PRO A 147 -3.97 7.85 -16.33
CA PRO A 147 -3.73 8.41 -15.01
C PRO A 147 -4.75 7.96 -13.94
N ASN A 148 -5.86 7.33 -14.34
CA ASN A 148 -6.92 6.85 -13.46
C ASN A 148 -6.86 5.32 -13.36
N ILE A 149 -6.34 4.83 -12.24
CA ILE A 149 -6.05 3.42 -12.03
C ILE A 149 -6.73 2.90 -10.75
N LEU A 150 -7.35 1.73 -10.88
CA LEU A 150 -7.56 0.83 -9.75
C LEU A 150 -6.37 -0.12 -9.68
N ALA A 151 -5.56 0.00 -8.65
CA ALA A 151 -4.37 -0.80 -8.47
C ALA A 151 -4.69 -2.00 -7.58
N LEU A 152 -4.25 -3.20 -7.98
CA LEU A 152 -4.51 -4.45 -7.28
C LEU A 152 -3.23 -5.28 -7.15
N ASP A 153 -2.77 -5.49 -5.92
CA ASP A 153 -1.68 -6.39 -5.58
C ASP A 153 -2.24 -7.68 -5.00
N ILE A 154 -1.98 -8.83 -5.64
CA ILE A 154 -2.36 -10.13 -5.08
C ILE A 154 -1.10 -10.92 -4.77
N GLY A 155 -0.84 -11.10 -3.47
CA GLY A 155 0.24 -11.93 -2.95
C GLY A 155 -0.20 -13.35 -2.59
N GLY A 156 0.69 -14.03 -1.85
CA GLY A 156 0.41 -15.36 -1.32
C GLY A 156 -0.56 -15.36 -0.13
N THR A 157 -0.76 -14.25 0.56
CA THR A 157 -1.57 -14.19 1.79
C THR A 157 -2.77 -13.29 1.66
N THR A 158 -2.57 -12.09 1.11
CA THR A 158 -3.59 -11.05 1.01
C THR A 158 -3.64 -10.43 -0.38
N ALA A 159 -4.75 -9.77 -0.63
CA ALA A 159 -4.92 -8.86 -1.76
C ALA A 159 -5.08 -7.45 -1.20
N LYS A 160 -4.45 -6.50 -1.87
CA LYS A 160 -4.50 -5.09 -1.50
C LYS A 160 -4.89 -4.28 -2.71
N CYS A 161 -5.74 -3.28 -2.49
CA CYS A 161 -6.15 -2.39 -3.56
C CYS A 161 -6.11 -0.94 -3.12
N SER A 162 -5.87 -0.07 -4.10
CA SER A 162 -5.85 1.38 -3.93
C SER A 162 -6.40 2.03 -5.20
N LEU A 163 -6.98 3.22 -5.04
CA LEU A 163 -7.45 4.05 -6.14
C LEU A 163 -6.47 5.18 -6.39
N ILE A 164 -6.10 5.36 -7.65
CA ILE A 164 -5.17 6.39 -8.12
C ILE A 164 -5.96 7.25 -9.09
N GLU A 165 -6.06 8.53 -8.79
CA GLU A 165 -6.80 9.50 -9.59
C GLU A 165 -5.84 10.55 -10.12
N ASN A 166 -5.91 10.87 -11.41
CA ASN A 166 -5.07 11.89 -12.03
C ASN A 166 -3.56 11.69 -11.78
N GLY A 167 -3.11 10.42 -11.71
CA GLY A 167 -1.73 10.03 -11.43
C GLY A 167 -1.26 10.33 -10.01
N LYS A 168 -2.18 10.56 -9.06
CA LYS A 168 -1.89 10.85 -7.66
C LYS A 168 -2.42 9.73 -6.77
N VAL A 169 -1.53 9.21 -5.93
CA VAL A 169 -1.89 8.28 -4.85
C VAL A 169 -2.35 9.09 -3.64
N LYS A 170 -3.54 8.77 -3.11
CA LYS A 170 -4.04 9.41 -1.89
C LYS A 170 -3.26 8.90 -0.68
N ILE A 171 -2.80 9.81 0.18
CA ILE A 171 -2.17 9.51 1.46
C ILE A 171 -3.12 9.95 2.58
N MET A 172 -3.26 9.14 3.62
CA MET A 172 -4.08 9.43 4.80
C MET A 172 -3.25 9.34 6.06
N THR A 173 -3.67 10.00 7.14
CA THR A 173 -3.02 9.93 8.46
C THR A 173 -3.81 9.18 9.50
N ASN A 174 -4.94 8.58 9.15
CA ASN A 174 -5.83 7.89 10.09
C ASN A 174 -5.97 6.40 9.75
N TYR A 175 -4.85 5.70 9.66
CA TYR A 175 -4.84 4.26 9.38
C TYR A 175 -5.16 3.44 10.64
N TRP A 176 -5.82 2.30 10.45
CA TRP A 176 -6.21 1.40 11.54
C TRP A 176 -5.64 0.01 11.30
N ILE A 177 -4.84 -0.47 12.25
CA ILE A 177 -4.34 -1.84 12.26
C ILE A 177 -5.41 -2.75 12.88
N GLU A 178 -5.64 -3.93 12.28
CA GLU A 178 -6.54 -4.98 12.81
C GLU A 178 -7.98 -4.53 13.09
N ARG A 179 -8.46 -3.50 12.39
CA ARG A 179 -9.86 -3.08 12.46
C ARG A 179 -10.74 -3.98 11.58
N ASP A 180 -11.78 -4.51 12.17
CA ASP A 180 -12.83 -5.25 11.46
C ASP A 180 -14.21 -4.98 12.09
N GLU A 181 -15.24 -5.74 11.73
CA GLU A 181 -16.60 -5.56 12.28
C GLU A 181 -16.71 -5.85 13.79
N LYS A 182 -15.74 -6.59 14.36
CA LYS A 182 -15.74 -7.07 15.75
C LYS A 182 -14.59 -6.50 16.59
N SER A 183 -13.54 -6.03 15.94
CA SER A 183 -12.35 -5.42 16.53
C SER A 183 -12.33 -3.92 16.23
N ALA A 184 -12.22 -3.11 17.28
CA ALA A 184 -12.04 -1.66 17.13
C ALA A 184 -10.74 -1.29 16.39
N GLY A 185 -9.77 -2.22 16.37
CA GLY A 185 -8.43 -2.01 15.83
C GLY A 185 -7.62 -0.99 16.63
N TYR A 186 -6.43 -0.69 16.13
CA TYR A 186 -5.52 0.28 16.72
C TYR A 186 -5.24 1.41 15.72
N PRO A 187 -5.58 2.66 16.05
CA PRO A 187 -5.27 3.78 15.17
C PRO A 187 -3.77 4.07 15.19
N ILE A 188 -3.24 4.43 14.03
CA ILE A 188 -1.91 5.00 13.88
C ILE A 188 -2.00 6.31 13.09
N MET A 189 -1.26 7.31 13.57
CA MET A 189 -1.19 8.66 13.01
C MET A 189 0.11 8.86 12.25
N VAL A 190 0.27 8.10 11.16
CA VAL A 190 1.38 8.24 10.21
C VAL A 190 0.83 8.31 8.79
N PRO A 191 1.53 8.96 7.85
CA PRO A 191 1.07 9.06 6.48
C PRO A 191 1.19 7.70 5.79
N VAL A 192 0.05 7.09 5.48
CA VAL A 192 -0.07 5.79 4.82
C VAL A 192 -0.84 5.96 3.52
N VAL A 193 -0.40 5.27 2.47
CA VAL A 193 -1.18 5.12 1.24
C VAL A 193 -2.60 4.67 1.57
N ASP A 194 -3.57 5.29 0.92
CA ASP A 194 -4.96 4.90 1.08
C ASP A 194 -5.21 3.56 0.39
N LEU A 195 -5.20 2.49 1.19
CA LEU A 195 -5.39 1.13 0.72
C LEU A 195 -6.47 0.41 1.51
N VAL A 196 -7.04 -0.62 0.87
CA VAL A 196 -7.85 -1.63 1.54
C VAL A 196 -7.15 -2.96 1.36
N GLU A 197 -6.93 -3.65 2.48
CA GLU A 197 -6.45 -5.03 2.51
C GLU A 197 -7.61 -5.98 2.76
N ILE A 198 -7.57 -7.12 2.07
CA ILE A 198 -8.42 -8.25 2.36
C ILE A 198 -7.58 -9.52 2.49
N GLY A 199 -7.94 -10.38 3.45
CA GLY A 199 -7.31 -11.68 3.72
C GLY A 199 -7.55 -12.73 2.63
N ASN A 200 -7.39 -12.36 1.37
CA ASN A 200 -7.63 -13.17 0.18
C ASN A 200 -6.44 -13.08 -0.77
N GLY A 201 -5.57 -14.08 -0.73
CA GLY A 201 -4.45 -14.29 -1.65
C GLY A 201 -4.37 -15.74 -2.12
N GLY A 202 -3.22 -16.14 -2.66
CA GLY A 202 -3.02 -17.50 -3.15
C GLY A 202 -3.16 -18.59 -2.08
N GLY A 203 -2.71 -18.32 -0.86
CA GLY A 203 -2.71 -19.23 0.28
C GLY A 203 -3.95 -19.16 1.16
N SER A 204 -4.96 -18.37 0.79
CA SER A 204 -6.21 -18.30 1.57
C SER A 204 -6.90 -19.64 1.61
N ILE A 205 -7.21 -20.09 2.82
CA ILE A 205 -7.73 -21.44 3.08
C ILE A 205 -9.22 -21.46 2.77
N ALA A 206 -9.64 -22.46 2.01
CA ALA A 206 -11.03 -22.79 1.76
C ALA A 206 -11.55 -23.75 2.81
N TRP A 207 -12.66 -23.41 3.45
CA TRP A 207 -13.27 -24.22 4.50
C TRP A 207 -14.80 -24.20 4.39
N VAL A 208 -15.44 -25.24 4.94
CA VAL A 208 -16.89 -25.40 4.95
C VAL A 208 -17.36 -25.27 6.39
N ASP A 209 -18.32 -24.38 6.64
CA ASP A 209 -18.88 -24.18 7.98
C ASP A 209 -19.91 -25.26 8.35
N GLU A 210 -20.42 -25.20 9.58
CA GLU A 210 -21.45 -26.13 10.09
C GLU A 210 -22.81 -26.03 9.36
N PHE A 211 -22.98 -25.02 8.48
CA PHE A 211 -24.18 -24.78 7.68
C PHE A 211 -23.97 -25.12 6.20
N ASP A 212 -22.95 -25.93 5.86
CA ASP A 212 -22.59 -26.33 4.50
C ASP A 212 -22.25 -25.13 3.57
N LYS A 213 -21.78 -24.00 4.12
CA LYS A 213 -21.34 -22.83 3.31
C LYS A 213 -19.83 -22.83 3.10
N LEU A 214 -19.43 -22.56 1.87
CA LEU A 214 -18.03 -22.38 1.49
C LEU A 214 -17.54 -20.97 1.85
N HIS A 215 -16.41 -20.91 2.55
CA HIS A 215 -15.66 -19.70 2.85
C HIS A 215 -14.25 -19.81 2.28
N VAL A 216 -13.63 -18.66 1.96
CA VAL A 216 -12.23 -18.58 1.54
C VAL A 216 -11.56 -17.45 2.32
N GLY A 217 -10.56 -17.80 3.14
CA GLY A 217 -10.00 -16.90 4.14
C GLY A 217 -10.94 -16.70 5.35
N PRO A 218 -10.61 -15.78 6.26
CA PRO A 218 -9.39 -14.94 6.26
C PRO A 218 -8.13 -15.73 6.64
N GLN A 219 -8.24 -16.99 7.08
CA GLN A 219 -7.08 -17.82 7.38
C GLN A 219 -6.22 -18.04 6.12
N SER A 220 -4.90 -18.05 6.31
CA SER A 220 -3.93 -18.29 5.25
C SER A 220 -2.98 -19.41 5.63
N ALA A 221 -2.62 -20.24 4.67
CA ALA A 221 -1.60 -21.27 4.81
C ALA A 221 -0.16 -20.70 4.83
N GLY A 222 -0.01 -19.39 4.54
CA GLY A 222 1.28 -18.71 4.49
C GLY A 222 2.22 -19.32 3.44
N ALA A 223 3.54 -19.21 3.67
CA ALA A 223 4.55 -19.87 2.84
C ALA A 223 4.96 -21.26 3.39
N ILE A 224 4.82 -21.46 4.70
CA ILE A 224 5.10 -22.71 5.42
C ILE A 224 3.96 -22.91 6.45
N PRO A 225 3.17 -24.00 6.37
CA PRO A 225 3.32 -25.11 5.43
C PRO A 225 2.92 -24.77 3.98
N GLY A 226 2.20 -23.66 3.77
CA GLY A 226 1.75 -23.21 2.46
C GLY A 226 0.61 -24.04 1.85
N PRO A 227 0.17 -23.68 0.64
CA PRO A 227 -0.78 -24.48 -0.16
C PRO A 227 -0.43 -25.97 -0.19
N ALA A 228 -1.44 -26.84 -0.26
CA ALA A 228 -1.22 -28.29 -0.31
C ALA A 228 -0.34 -28.70 -1.50
N ALA A 229 -0.50 -28.03 -2.64
CA ALA A 229 0.33 -28.19 -3.82
C ALA A 229 1.83 -27.89 -3.62
N TYR A 230 2.24 -27.23 -2.53
CA TYR A 230 3.66 -26.98 -2.28
C TYR A 230 4.38 -28.24 -1.76
N GLY A 231 3.65 -29.25 -1.28
CA GLY A 231 4.23 -30.51 -0.79
C GLY A 231 5.05 -30.35 0.50
N LYS A 232 4.85 -29.27 1.26
CA LYS A 232 5.58 -28.95 2.51
C LYS A 232 4.78 -29.26 3.78
N GLY A 233 3.81 -30.17 3.68
CA GLY A 233 2.96 -30.60 4.79
C GLY A 233 1.65 -29.83 4.95
N GLY A 234 1.31 -28.93 4.02
CA GLY A 234 -0.01 -28.27 3.99
C GLY A 234 -1.10 -29.27 3.62
N SER A 235 -2.21 -29.27 4.36
CA SER A 235 -3.33 -30.20 4.15
C SER A 235 -4.62 -29.53 3.71
N ASP A 236 -4.73 -28.21 3.90
CA ASP A 236 -5.94 -27.46 3.60
C ASP A 236 -5.96 -27.00 2.13
N ALA A 237 -7.14 -26.95 1.53
CA ALA A 237 -7.31 -26.45 0.17
C ALA A 237 -7.17 -24.93 0.14
N THR A 238 -6.46 -24.40 -0.84
CA THR A 238 -6.23 -22.96 -1.00
C THR A 238 -6.64 -22.43 -2.37
N THR A 239 -6.66 -21.11 -2.54
CA THR A 239 -6.86 -20.45 -3.84
C THR A 239 -5.84 -20.92 -4.89
N THR A 240 -4.58 -21.15 -4.51
CA THR A 240 -3.53 -21.69 -5.39
C THR A 240 -3.84 -23.12 -5.82
N ASP A 241 -4.30 -23.98 -4.89
CA ASP A 241 -4.69 -25.36 -5.21
C ASP A 241 -5.86 -25.38 -6.21
N ALA A 242 -6.84 -24.50 -6.02
CA ALA A 242 -7.95 -24.34 -6.95
C ALA A 242 -7.48 -23.86 -8.34
N ASN A 243 -6.60 -22.86 -8.42
CA ASN A 243 -6.04 -22.38 -9.69
C ASN A 243 -5.23 -23.47 -10.43
N LEU A 244 -4.49 -24.31 -9.70
CA LEU A 244 -3.80 -25.48 -10.27
C LEU A 244 -4.78 -26.53 -10.78
N LYS A 245 -5.81 -26.86 -10.00
CA LYS A 245 -6.86 -27.82 -10.38
C LYS A 245 -7.59 -27.40 -11.66
N LEU A 246 -7.88 -26.11 -11.79
CA LEU A 246 -8.57 -25.53 -12.95
C LEU A 246 -7.64 -25.28 -14.15
N GLY A 247 -6.36 -25.67 -14.06
CA GLY A 247 -5.40 -25.52 -15.15
C GLY A 247 -4.95 -24.08 -15.41
N ARG A 248 -5.29 -23.13 -14.54
CA ARG A 248 -4.87 -21.73 -14.66
C ARG A 248 -3.37 -21.61 -14.44
N ILE A 249 -2.86 -22.25 -13.38
CA ILE A 249 -1.43 -22.38 -13.11
C ILE A 249 -0.88 -23.64 -13.79
N ASN A 250 0.32 -23.55 -14.36
CA ASN A 250 1.03 -24.70 -14.88
C ASN A 250 1.72 -25.50 -13.77
N LYS A 251 1.24 -26.72 -13.51
CA LYS A 251 1.79 -27.63 -12.51
C LYS A 251 3.28 -28.00 -12.71
N ASP A 252 3.76 -27.92 -13.96
CA ASP A 252 5.12 -28.31 -14.35
C ASP A 252 6.05 -27.10 -14.53
N TYR A 253 5.53 -25.87 -14.40
CA TYR A 253 6.27 -24.62 -14.54
C TYR A 253 6.05 -23.67 -13.35
N PHE A 254 5.69 -24.22 -12.19
CA PHE A 254 5.43 -23.43 -10.99
C PHE A 254 6.74 -22.77 -10.48
N CYS A 255 6.70 -21.46 -10.24
CA CYS A 255 7.88 -20.63 -9.94
C CYS A 255 9.03 -20.83 -10.98
N GLY A 256 8.70 -20.73 -12.27
CA GLY A 256 9.66 -20.93 -13.36
C GLY A 256 10.16 -22.37 -13.51
N GLY A 257 9.41 -23.34 -12.96
CA GLY A 257 9.79 -24.76 -12.93
C GLY A 257 10.72 -25.16 -11.78
N SER A 258 11.04 -24.24 -10.86
CA SER A 258 11.83 -24.55 -9.66
C SER A 258 11.06 -25.41 -8.65
N ILE A 259 9.73 -25.41 -8.72
CA ILE A 259 8.85 -26.19 -7.86
C ILE A 259 7.96 -27.07 -8.75
N LYS A 260 7.90 -28.36 -8.44
CA LYS A 260 6.90 -29.26 -9.03
C LYS A 260 5.69 -29.33 -8.10
N ALA A 261 4.52 -28.96 -8.60
CA ALA A 261 3.31 -28.97 -7.79
C ALA A 261 2.92 -30.40 -7.36
N ASP A 262 2.66 -30.59 -6.07
CA ASP A 262 2.11 -31.83 -5.53
C ASP A 262 0.59 -31.88 -5.79
N MET A 263 0.25 -32.29 -7.01
CA MET A 263 -1.15 -32.40 -7.43
C MET A 263 -1.92 -33.43 -6.63
N ASN A 264 -1.28 -34.44 -6.02
CA ASN A 264 -2.00 -35.44 -5.21
C ASN A 264 -2.51 -34.80 -3.93
N SER A 265 -1.67 -34.01 -3.26
CA SER A 265 -2.04 -33.27 -2.06
C SER A 265 -3.12 -32.23 -2.34
N ALA A 266 -3.00 -31.47 -3.45
CA ALA A 266 -4.01 -30.51 -3.88
C ALA A 266 -5.36 -31.16 -4.22
N GLU A 267 -5.36 -32.29 -4.93
CA GLU A 267 -6.59 -33.02 -5.25
C GLU A 267 -7.27 -33.59 -3.99
N SER A 268 -6.47 -34.10 -3.04
CA SER A 268 -6.99 -34.61 -1.77
C SER A 268 -7.64 -33.52 -0.93
N SER A 269 -7.01 -32.35 -0.80
CA SER A 269 -7.55 -31.24 -0.02
C SER A 269 -8.83 -30.67 -0.66
N LEU A 270 -8.85 -30.51 -1.99
CA LEU A 270 -10.05 -30.08 -2.72
C LEU A 270 -11.19 -31.11 -2.66
N ALA A 271 -10.87 -32.41 -2.66
CA ALA A 271 -11.87 -33.47 -2.48
C ALA A 271 -12.50 -33.43 -1.09
N GLN A 272 -11.76 -33.04 -0.05
CA GLN A 272 -12.31 -32.85 1.29
C GLN A 272 -13.33 -31.70 1.33
N VAL A 273 -13.01 -30.56 0.71
CA VAL A 273 -13.96 -29.44 0.55
C VAL A 273 -15.18 -29.87 -0.26
N GLY A 274 -14.96 -30.56 -1.39
CA GLY A 274 -16.02 -31.08 -2.24
C GLY A 274 -16.95 -32.05 -1.50
N LYS A 275 -16.41 -32.91 -0.62
CA LYS A 275 -17.19 -33.81 0.23
C LYS A 275 -18.10 -33.05 1.21
N GLY A 276 -17.60 -31.97 1.82
CA GLY A 276 -18.40 -31.11 2.71
C GLY A 276 -19.58 -30.48 1.96
N LEU A 277 -19.36 -30.02 0.73
CA LEU A 277 -20.37 -29.38 -0.11
C LEU A 277 -21.22 -30.35 -0.96
N ARG A 278 -20.87 -31.64 -0.98
CA ARG A 278 -21.50 -32.69 -1.81
C ARG A 278 -21.38 -32.41 -3.31
N VAL A 279 -20.22 -31.87 -3.73
CA VAL A 279 -19.86 -31.60 -5.13
C VAL A 279 -18.53 -32.24 -5.50
N SER A 280 -18.18 -32.22 -6.78
CA SER A 280 -16.86 -32.69 -7.24
C SER A 280 -15.72 -31.77 -6.78
N SER A 281 -14.48 -32.28 -6.75
CA SER A 281 -13.31 -31.43 -6.44
C SER A 281 -13.12 -30.29 -7.44
N THR A 282 -13.47 -30.49 -8.72
CA THR A 282 -13.46 -29.44 -9.75
C THR A 282 -14.49 -28.35 -9.45
N GLU A 283 -15.71 -28.73 -9.05
CA GLU A 283 -16.75 -27.75 -8.72
C GLU A 283 -16.42 -26.99 -7.43
N ALA A 284 -15.82 -27.66 -6.44
CA ALA A 284 -15.27 -27.01 -5.26
C ALA A 284 -14.19 -25.97 -5.65
N ALA A 285 -13.26 -26.33 -6.55
CA ALA A 285 -12.23 -25.40 -7.04
C ALA A 285 -12.84 -24.19 -7.75
N ARG A 286 -13.88 -24.37 -8.59
CA ARG A 286 -14.63 -23.23 -9.19
C ARG A 286 -15.25 -22.35 -8.12
N GLY A 287 -15.87 -22.95 -7.10
CA GLY A 287 -16.45 -22.24 -5.95
C GLY A 287 -15.42 -21.40 -5.21
N ILE A 288 -14.23 -21.95 -4.94
CA ILE A 288 -13.14 -21.26 -4.26
C ILE A 288 -12.72 -20.01 -5.04
N ILE A 289 -12.48 -20.13 -6.36
CA ILE A 289 -12.11 -18.98 -7.20
C ILE A 289 -13.22 -17.92 -7.23
N ARG A 290 -14.49 -18.33 -7.30
CA ARG A 290 -15.63 -17.41 -7.30
C ARG A 290 -15.75 -16.64 -5.98
N ILE A 291 -15.60 -17.32 -4.84
CA ILE A 291 -15.64 -16.66 -3.53
C ILE A 291 -14.44 -15.72 -3.36
N ALA A 292 -13.24 -16.16 -3.74
CA ALA A 292 -12.04 -15.31 -3.71
C ALA A 292 -12.23 -14.05 -4.56
N ASN A 293 -12.76 -14.19 -5.78
CA ASN A 293 -13.06 -13.06 -6.65
C ASN A 293 -14.09 -12.12 -6.02
N ASN A 294 -15.21 -12.64 -5.49
CA ASN A 294 -16.26 -11.83 -4.88
C ASN A 294 -15.74 -11.02 -3.68
N ASN A 295 -14.88 -11.61 -2.86
CA ASN A 295 -14.24 -10.92 -1.75
C ASN A 295 -13.35 -9.77 -2.26
N MET A 296 -12.52 -10.01 -3.28
CA MET A 296 -11.69 -8.97 -3.90
C MET A 296 -12.51 -7.88 -4.59
N ILE A 297 -13.65 -8.22 -5.22
CA ILE A 297 -14.60 -7.24 -5.76
C ILE A 297 -15.12 -6.32 -4.66
N ASN A 298 -15.46 -6.86 -3.48
CA ASN A 298 -15.90 -6.03 -2.36
C ASN A 298 -14.79 -5.06 -1.91
N ALA A 299 -13.54 -5.51 -1.84
CA ALA A 299 -12.41 -4.64 -1.53
C ALA A 299 -12.25 -3.52 -2.58
N LEU A 300 -12.31 -3.85 -3.87
CA LEU A 300 -12.25 -2.87 -4.95
C LEU A 300 -13.40 -1.85 -4.88
N LYS A 301 -14.61 -2.27 -4.49
CA LYS A 301 -15.76 -1.37 -4.26
C LYS A 301 -15.54 -0.42 -3.07
N LEU A 302 -14.86 -0.87 -2.02
CA LEU A 302 -14.53 -0.03 -0.85
C LEU A 302 -13.59 1.13 -1.21
N VAL A 303 -12.62 0.90 -2.12
CA VAL A 303 -11.70 1.97 -2.58
C VAL A 303 -12.25 2.82 -3.74
N SER A 304 -13.37 2.41 -4.36
CA SER A 304 -13.98 3.11 -5.51
C SER A 304 -15.40 3.62 -5.23
N LEU A 305 -16.42 2.77 -5.42
CA LEU A 305 -17.85 3.12 -5.32
C LEU A 305 -18.21 3.78 -3.99
N ASN A 306 -17.69 3.25 -2.88
CA ASN A 306 -17.96 3.79 -1.55
C ASN A 306 -17.37 5.19 -1.33
N ARG A 307 -16.50 5.64 -2.24
CA ARG A 307 -15.85 6.95 -2.24
C ARG A 307 -16.34 7.85 -3.38
N GLY A 308 -17.41 7.45 -4.08
CA GLY A 308 -18.01 8.23 -5.15
C GLY A 308 -17.40 8.02 -6.54
N PHE A 309 -16.46 7.08 -6.71
CA PHE A 309 -15.83 6.80 -7.99
C PHE A 309 -16.53 5.67 -8.75
N ASP A 310 -16.77 5.87 -10.04
CA ASP A 310 -17.26 4.83 -10.95
C ASP A 310 -16.09 4.01 -11.52
N PRO A 311 -15.95 2.71 -11.21
CA PRO A 311 -14.86 1.87 -11.71
C PRO A 311 -14.71 1.87 -13.23
N ARG A 312 -15.79 2.15 -13.99
CA ARG A 312 -15.79 2.16 -15.46
C ARG A 312 -14.93 3.26 -16.07
N ASP A 313 -14.58 4.27 -15.28
CA ASP A 313 -13.71 5.38 -15.67
C ASP A 313 -12.22 5.11 -15.37
N PHE A 314 -11.90 3.92 -14.85
CA PHE A 314 -10.56 3.52 -14.43
C PHE A 314 -10.07 2.31 -15.22
N VAL A 315 -8.75 2.19 -15.30
CA VAL A 315 -8.05 0.97 -15.76
C VAL A 315 -7.67 0.13 -14.54
N LEU A 316 -7.82 -1.19 -14.61
CA LEU A 316 -7.32 -2.07 -13.55
C LEU A 316 -5.85 -2.41 -13.82
N VAL A 317 -4.93 -1.94 -12.98
CA VAL A 317 -3.54 -2.38 -12.98
C VAL A 317 -3.37 -3.47 -11.94
N ALA A 318 -3.09 -4.70 -12.37
CA ALA A 318 -2.98 -5.84 -11.46
C ALA A 318 -1.56 -6.42 -11.46
N PHE A 319 -0.99 -6.56 -10.27
CA PHE A 319 0.36 -7.04 -10.04
C PHE A 319 0.42 -7.97 -8.83
N GLY A 320 1.64 -8.36 -8.44
CA GLY A 320 1.87 -9.50 -7.56
C GLY A 320 1.75 -10.82 -8.32
N GLY A 321 2.21 -11.91 -7.70
CA GLY A 321 2.20 -13.23 -8.34
C GLY A 321 0.78 -13.73 -8.68
N GLY A 322 -0.23 -13.25 -7.96
CA GLY A 322 -1.63 -13.60 -8.16
C GLY A 322 -2.45 -12.64 -9.03
N GLY A 323 -1.96 -11.43 -9.30
CA GLY A 323 -2.74 -10.34 -9.90
C GLY A 323 -3.39 -10.76 -11.23
N GLY A 324 -2.55 -11.16 -12.18
CA GLY A 324 -2.98 -11.56 -13.53
C GLY A 324 -3.92 -12.78 -13.58
N MET A 325 -3.99 -13.59 -12.51
CA MET A 325 -4.89 -14.76 -12.47
C MET A 325 -6.35 -14.39 -12.23
N HIS A 326 -6.59 -13.25 -11.59
CA HIS A 326 -7.92 -12.82 -11.17
C HIS A 326 -8.38 -11.54 -11.88
N ALA A 327 -7.45 -10.72 -12.37
CA ALA A 327 -7.70 -9.36 -12.86
C ALA A 327 -8.85 -9.25 -13.89
N VAL A 328 -8.87 -10.10 -14.91
CA VAL A 328 -9.89 -10.06 -15.98
C VAL A 328 -11.29 -10.30 -15.41
N ALA A 329 -11.46 -11.34 -14.59
CA ALA A 329 -12.75 -11.66 -13.97
C ALA A 329 -13.23 -10.54 -13.03
N LEU A 330 -12.31 -9.92 -12.27
CA LEU A 330 -12.63 -8.80 -11.39
C LEU A 330 -13.05 -7.56 -12.19
N ALA A 331 -12.32 -7.27 -13.27
CA ALA A 331 -12.59 -6.12 -14.14
C ALA A 331 -13.93 -6.27 -14.88
N GLN A 332 -14.26 -7.47 -15.37
CA GLN A 332 -15.55 -7.76 -16.00
C GLN A 332 -16.73 -7.52 -15.04
N GLU A 333 -16.63 -8.00 -13.79
CA GLU A 333 -17.69 -7.80 -12.79
C GLU A 333 -17.89 -6.31 -12.43
N LEU A 334 -16.80 -5.54 -12.41
CA LEU A 334 -16.84 -4.09 -12.13
C LEU A 334 -17.18 -3.23 -13.36
N GLY A 335 -17.29 -3.84 -14.55
CA GLY A 335 -17.50 -3.11 -15.81
C GLY A 335 -16.31 -2.29 -16.29
N ILE A 336 -15.11 -2.56 -15.76
CA ILE A 336 -13.85 -1.97 -16.19
C ILE A 336 -13.57 -2.43 -17.63
N LYS A 337 -13.10 -1.53 -18.49
CA LYS A 337 -12.92 -1.82 -19.93
C LYS A 337 -11.54 -2.37 -20.29
N LYS A 338 -10.55 -2.15 -19.42
CA LYS A 338 -9.15 -2.44 -19.69
C LYS A 338 -8.43 -2.90 -18.43
N VAL A 339 -7.68 -3.98 -18.57
CA VAL A 339 -6.73 -4.48 -17.56
C VAL A 339 -5.32 -4.28 -18.09
N VAL A 340 -4.40 -3.89 -17.22
CA VAL A 340 -2.97 -3.81 -17.50
C VAL A 340 -2.24 -4.69 -16.50
N ILE A 341 -1.48 -5.65 -17.00
CA ILE A 341 -0.53 -6.43 -16.21
C ILE A 341 0.85 -5.87 -16.52
N PRO A 342 1.53 -5.24 -15.53
CA PRO A 342 2.82 -4.62 -15.80
C PRO A 342 3.89 -5.66 -16.09
N ALA A 343 4.92 -5.24 -16.82
CA ALA A 343 6.13 -6.04 -16.98
C ALA A 343 6.68 -6.42 -15.59
N ALA A 344 7.11 -7.68 -15.44
CA ALA A 344 7.57 -8.22 -14.16
C ALA A 344 6.58 -8.05 -13.00
N ALA A 345 5.27 -8.23 -13.26
CA ALA A 345 4.17 -8.09 -12.30
C ALA A 345 4.44 -8.72 -10.92
N SER A 346 5.11 -9.88 -10.86
CA SER A 346 5.44 -10.57 -9.61
C SER A 346 6.39 -9.80 -8.66
N VAL A 347 7.17 -8.84 -9.20
CA VAL A 347 8.13 -8.02 -8.46
C VAL A 347 7.89 -6.52 -8.67
N PHE A 348 6.70 -6.14 -9.12
CA PHE A 348 6.35 -4.76 -9.51
C PHE A 348 6.55 -3.74 -8.39
N SER A 349 6.32 -4.13 -7.13
CA SER A 349 6.61 -3.29 -5.95
C SER A 349 8.07 -2.87 -5.86
N ALA A 350 9.02 -3.75 -6.23
CA ALA A 350 10.43 -3.40 -6.30
C ALA A 350 10.72 -2.38 -7.40
N TRP A 351 10.00 -2.45 -8.54
CA TRP A 351 10.08 -1.42 -9.57
C TRP A 351 9.52 -0.08 -9.09
N GLY A 352 8.36 -0.08 -8.40
CA GLY A 352 7.80 1.12 -7.80
C GLY A 352 8.74 1.79 -6.81
N MET A 353 9.48 1.02 -6.00
CA MET A 353 10.52 1.56 -5.11
C MET A 353 11.62 2.34 -5.84
N MET A 354 11.99 1.93 -7.07
CA MET A 354 12.97 2.64 -7.89
C MET A 354 12.44 3.94 -8.53
N MET A 355 11.13 4.17 -8.45
CA MET A 355 10.47 5.39 -8.94
C MET A 355 10.15 6.37 -7.82
N SER A 356 10.41 6.02 -6.55
CA SER A 356 10.13 6.84 -5.38
C SER A 356 11.18 7.92 -5.16
N ASP A 357 10.72 9.09 -4.72
CA ASP A 357 11.57 10.16 -4.23
C ASP A 357 11.79 10.04 -2.73
N LEU A 358 12.81 10.75 -2.22
CA LEU A 358 12.83 11.04 -0.80
C LEU A 358 11.61 11.86 -0.46
N ARG A 359 10.87 11.45 0.57
CA ARG A 359 9.62 12.10 0.96
C ARG A 359 9.47 12.15 2.47
N ARG A 360 9.15 13.33 2.98
CA ARG A 360 8.75 13.54 4.38
C ARG A 360 7.46 14.33 4.43
N ASP A 361 6.52 13.82 5.21
CA ASP A 361 5.23 14.47 5.42
C ASP A 361 5.19 14.97 6.86
N TYR A 362 4.91 16.26 7.04
CA TYR A 362 4.84 16.90 8.34
C TYR A 362 3.41 17.35 8.59
N PHE A 363 2.79 16.78 9.62
CA PHE A 363 1.44 17.14 10.08
C PHE A 363 1.51 17.90 11.41
N VAL A 364 0.96 19.10 11.43
CA VAL A 364 0.98 19.97 12.61
C VAL A 364 -0.39 20.61 12.81
N THR A 365 -1.00 20.41 13.98
CA THR A 365 -2.20 21.16 14.38
C THR A 365 -1.87 22.65 14.47
N HIS A 366 -2.61 23.46 13.72
CA HIS A 366 -2.50 24.91 13.74
C HIS A 366 -3.88 25.52 13.49
N LEU A 367 -4.41 26.23 14.48
CA LEU A 367 -5.70 26.89 14.38
C LEU A 367 -5.50 28.30 13.82
N ALA A 368 -6.16 28.61 12.71
CA ALA A 368 -6.19 29.96 12.14
C ALA A 368 -7.55 30.23 11.46
N ASP A 369 -8.16 31.37 11.75
CA ASP A 369 -9.37 31.81 11.04
C ASP A 369 -9.01 32.18 9.59
N LEU A 370 -9.83 31.76 8.62
CA LEU A 370 -9.62 32.08 7.20
C LEU A 370 -10.28 33.43 6.87
N ILE A 371 -9.71 34.52 7.38
CA ILE A 371 -10.22 35.89 7.24
C ILE A 371 -9.18 36.81 6.61
N GLU A 372 -9.61 37.96 6.11
CA GLU A 372 -8.70 38.99 5.60
C GLU A 372 -7.62 39.35 6.64
N GLY A 373 -6.35 39.29 6.23
CA GLY A 373 -5.21 39.59 7.10
C GLY A 373 -4.57 38.38 7.83
N SER A 374 -5.17 37.19 7.81
CA SER A 374 -4.57 36.01 8.47
C SER A 374 -3.43 35.36 7.68
N GLY A 375 -3.23 35.76 6.43
CA GLY A 375 -2.26 35.14 5.52
C GLY A 375 -0.81 35.14 6.02
N ALA A 376 -0.37 36.22 6.70
CA ALA A 376 0.97 36.30 7.26
C ALA A 376 1.21 35.32 8.42
N GLU A 377 0.19 35.05 9.23
CA GLU A 377 0.26 34.07 10.32
C GLU A 377 0.36 32.65 9.76
N ILE A 378 -0.51 32.33 8.79
CA ILE A 378 -0.53 31.02 8.12
C ILE A 378 0.82 30.78 7.41
N GLU A 379 1.33 31.76 6.66
CA GLU A 379 2.63 31.64 5.98
C GLU A 379 3.79 31.42 6.96
N SER A 380 3.79 32.13 8.10
CA SER A 380 4.78 31.96 9.15
C SER A 380 4.78 30.53 9.72
N ALA A 381 3.60 29.91 9.83
CA ALA A 381 3.47 28.53 10.30
C ALA A 381 4.04 27.52 9.29
N PHE A 382 3.76 27.68 7.99
CA PHE A 382 4.36 26.87 6.93
C PHE A 382 5.88 27.02 6.88
N SER A 383 6.37 28.26 6.88
CA SER A 383 7.82 28.58 6.80
C SER A 383 8.64 27.93 7.91
N LYS A 384 8.09 27.80 9.12
CA LYS A 384 8.75 27.11 10.25
C LYS A 384 8.94 25.62 9.99
N ILE A 385 7.92 24.96 9.44
CA ILE A 385 7.96 23.52 9.10
C ILE A 385 8.92 23.27 7.94
N GLU A 386 8.89 24.12 6.91
CA GLU A 386 9.82 24.04 5.78
C GLU A 386 11.27 24.23 6.22
N SER A 387 11.54 25.20 7.10
CA SER A 387 12.87 25.42 7.68
C SER A 387 13.38 24.19 8.47
N GLN A 388 12.49 23.52 9.20
CA GLN A 388 12.81 22.27 9.89
C GLN A 388 13.16 21.15 8.88
N ALA A 389 12.36 20.99 7.83
CA ALA A 389 12.60 19.99 6.79
C ALA A 389 13.94 20.22 6.08
N ILE A 390 14.26 21.47 5.73
CA ILE A 390 15.55 21.87 5.12
C ILE A 390 16.71 21.46 6.03
N SER A 391 16.62 21.73 7.33
CA SER A 391 17.65 21.36 8.30
C SER A 391 17.88 19.84 8.35
N GLN A 392 16.80 19.06 8.35
CA GLN A 392 16.88 17.59 8.36
C GLN A 392 17.52 17.06 7.07
N PHE A 393 17.09 17.52 5.89
CA PHE A 393 17.71 17.13 4.62
C PHE A 393 19.18 17.55 4.51
N LYS A 394 19.55 18.75 4.97
CA LYS A 394 20.95 19.20 5.02
C LYS A 394 21.83 18.31 5.86
N SER A 395 21.31 17.80 6.99
CA SER A 395 22.06 16.88 7.86
C SER A 395 22.40 15.55 7.18
N GLU A 396 21.72 15.24 6.08
CA GLU A 396 21.87 14.01 5.28
C GLU A 396 22.57 14.26 3.94
N GLY A 397 23.10 15.47 3.73
CA GLY A 397 23.85 15.83 2.54
C GLY A 397 22.98 16.21 1.33
N ILE A 398 21.71 16.56 1.54
CA ILE A 398 20.81 17.02 0.47
C ILE A 398 20.76 18.54 0.46
N GLU A 399 21.12 19.11 -0.70
CA GLU A 399 21.11 20.55 -0.93
C GLU A 399 19.69 21.10 -0.99
N GLU A 400 19.51 22.30 -0.44
CA GLU A 400 18.21 22.97 -0.33
C GLU A 400 17.53 23.17 -1.69
N THR A 401 18.32 23.44 -2.73
CA THR A 401 17.83 23.63 -4.11
C THR A 401 17.19 22.38 -4.71
N ASN A 402 17.43 21.20 -4.13
CA ASN A 402 16.88 19.94 -4.58
C ASN A 402 15.58 19.56 -3.85
N ILE A 403 15.19 20.37 -2.85
CA ILE A 403 14.00 20.14 -2.04
C ILE A 403 12.81 20.85 -2.68
N LYS A 404 11.72 20.12 -2.90
CA LYS A 404 10.44 20.66 -3.36
C LYS A 404 9.40 20.51 -2.25
N PHE A 405 8.65 21.57 -2.02
CA PHE A 405 7.56 21.61 -1.04
C PHE A 405 6.21 21.59 -1.73
N THR A 406 5.31 20.76 -1.23
CA THR A 406 3.88 20.82 -1.52
C THR A 406 3.14 21.12 -0.22
N ARG A 407 2.26 22.12 -0.25
CA ARG A 407 1.52 22.60 0.92
C ARG A 407 0.06 22.17 0.85
N TYR A 408 -0.46 21.72 1.98
CA TYR A 408 -1.87 21.44 2.20
C TYR A 408 -2.32 22.04 3.54
N GLY A 409 -3.56 22.48 3.58
CA GLY A 409 -4.22 22.90 4.82
C GLY A 409 -5.45 22.05 5.07
N ASN A 410 -5.67 21.67 6.32
CA ASN A 410 -6.89 21.01 6.75
C ASN A 410 -7.87 22.07 7.24
N PHE A 411 -8.97 22.23 6.51
CA PHE A 411 -9.99 23.26 6.75
C PHE A 411 -11.32 22.63 7.15
N ARG A 412 -12.12 23.40 7.89
CA ARG A 412 -13.49 23.02 8.23
C ARG A 412 -14.35 24.25 8.41
N TYR A 413 -15.67 24.07 8.36
CA TYR A 413 -16.57 25.09 8.88
C TYR A 413 -16.42 25.18 10.39
N LYS A 414 -16.43 26.40 10.93
CA LYS A 414 -16.22 26.66 12.36
C LYS A 414 -17.17 25.85 13.22
N ASN A 415 -16.62 25.18 14.25
CA ASN A 415 -17.29 24.24 15.16
C ASN A 415 -17.70 22.88 14.56
N GLN A 416 -17.32 22.56 13.31
CA GLN A 416 -17.42 21.18 12.83
C GLN A 416 -16.25 20.34 13.36
N GLU A 417 -16.43 19.03 13.36
CA GLU A 417 -15.36 18.09 13.71
C GLU A 417 -14.51 17.71 12.49
N HIS A 418 -15.15 17.42 11.36
CA HIS A 418 -14.49 16.91 10.16
C HIS A 418 -13.80 18.00 9.36
N THR A 419 -12.66 17.65 8.76
CA THR A 419 -11.84 18.54 7.95
C THR A 419 -11.75 18.04 6.52
N THR A 420 -11.58 18.97 5.59
CA THR A 420 -11.25 18.73 4.20
C THR A 420 -9.85 19.28 3.93
N GLU A 421 -9.00 18.44 3.35
CA GLU A 421 -7.65 18.83 2.96
C GLU A 421 -7.70 19.61 1.64
N VAL A 422 -7.06 20.78 1.62
CA VAL A 422 -7.04 21.69 0.46
C VAL A 422 -5.60 21.93 0.06
N PRO A 423 -5.22 21.77 -1.23
CA PRO A 423 -3.89 22.12 -1.71
C PRO A 423 -3.70 23.63 -1.72
N LEU A 424 -2.53 24.09 -1.27
CA LEU A 424 -2.14 25.50 -1.26
C LEU A 424 -1.02 25.73 -2.29
N SER A 425 -1.04 26.90 -2.93
CA SER A 425 0.06 27.38 -3.77
C SER A 425 1.32 27.59 -2.94
N SER A 426 2.49 27.39 -3.55
CA SER A 426 3.76 27.84 -2.96
C SER A 426 3.86 29.38 -2.97
N GLY A 427 4.63 29.92 -2.02
CA GLY A 427 4.83 31.37 -1.87
C GLY A 427 3.88 32.01 -0.86
N GLU A 428 4.02 33.32 -0.69
CA GLU A 428 3.26 34.10 0.30
C GLU A 428 1.75 33.89 0.15
N ILE A 429 1.04 33.78 1.28
CA ILE A 429 -0.43 33.71 1.34
C ILE A 429 -0.98 35.12 1.49
N SER A 430 -1.38 35.72 0.38
CA SER A 430 -2.07 37.01 0.28
C SER A 430 -3.57 36.89 0.57
N ASN A 431 -4.25 38.02 0.77
CA ASN A 431 -5.71 38.06 0.91
C ASN A 431 -6.44 37.46 -0.31
N GLN A 432 -5.86 37.56 -1.51
CA GLN A 432 -6.44 36.93 -2.70
C GLN A 432 -6.34 35.40 -2.65
N GLN A 433 -5.24 34.85 -2.14
CA GLN A 433 -5.11 33.41 -1.94
C GLN A 433 -6.03 32.89 -0.84
N ILE A 434 -6.30 33.67 0.21
CA ILE A 434 -7.29 33.31 1.24
C ILE A 434 -8.66 33.05 0.61
N VAL A 435 -9.13 33.96 -0.25
CA VAL A 435 -10.40 33.80 -0.98
C VAL A 435 -10.38 32.58 -1.90
N GLU A 436 -9.25 32.31 -2.55
CA GLU A 436 -9.11 31.14 -3.41
C GLU A 436 -9.10 29.83 -2.62
N ILE A 437 -8.41 29.78 -1.47
CA ILE A 437 -8.41 28.63 -0.56
C ILE A 437 -9.84 28.35 -0.07
N GLU A 438 -10.59 29.39 0.32
CA GLU A 438 -11.98 29.25 0.76
C GLU A 438 -12.88 28.71 -0.37
N ARG A 439 -12.70 29.21 -1.61
CA ARG A 439 -13.41 28.71 -2.79
C ARG A 439 -13.14 27.22 -3.03
N VAL A 440 -11.85 26.83 -3.03
CA VAL A 440 -11.43 25.44 -3.24
C VAL A 440 -11.94 24.55 -2.10
N PHE A 441 -11.90 25.02 -0.85
CA PHE A 441 -12.51 24.32 0.29
C PHE A 441 -13.99 24.01 0.04
N HIS A 442 -14.79 24.99 -0.37
CA HIS A 442 -16.21 24.75 -0.62
C HIS A 442 -16.48 23.76 -1.76
N GLU A 443 -15.66 23.79 -2.81
CA GLU A 443 -15.77 22.85 -3.94
C GLU A 443 -15.41 21.43 -3.53
N THR A 444 -14.29 21.25 -2.83
CA THR A 444 -13.87 19.94 -2.33
C THR A 444 -14.87 19.41 -1.29
N TYR A 445 -15.34 20.25 -0.38
CA TYR A 445 -16.32 19.87 0.64
C TYR A 445 -17.65 19.44 0.00
N GLU A 446 -18.16 20.18 -0.99
CA GLU A 446 -19.39 19.82 -1.69
C GLU A 446 -19.24 18.52 -2.49
N HIS A 447 -18.06 18.28 -3.07
CA HIS A 447 -17.77 17.01 -3.72
C HIS A 447 -17.80 15.83 -2.72
N GLU A 448 -17.20 16.00 -1.53
CA GLU A 448 -17.14 14.94 -0.51
C GLU A 448 -18.47 14.72 0.23
N TYR A 449 -19.20 15.80 0.54
CA TYR A 449 -20.37 15.75 1.43
C TYR A 449 -21.71 16.07 0.75
N THR A 450 -21.71 16.49 -0.52
CA THR A 450 -22.90 16.83 -1.35
C THR A 450 -23.68 18.09 -0.95
N TYR A 451 -23.16 18.91 -0.04
CA TYR A 451 -23.74 20.20 0.35
C TYR A 451 -22.67 21.20 0.79
N ARG A 452 -23.06 22.47 0.97
CA ARG A 452 -22.23 23.54 1.58
C ARG A 452 -22.96 24.14 2.78
N LEU A 453 -22.21 24.79 3.67
CA LEU A 453 -22.76 25.54 4.80
C LEU A 453 -22.42 27.02 4.65
N ASP A 454 -23.34 27.88 5.07
CA ASP A 454 -23.10 29.32 5.18
C ASP A 454 -22.51 29.62 6.57
N MET A 455 -21.25 29.22 6.75
CA MET A 455 -20.51 29.31 8.01
C MET A 455 -19.07 29.73 7.75
N PRO A 456 -18.41 30.45 8.68
CA PRO A 456 -16.99 30.79 8.55
C PRO A 456 -16.10 29.54 8.45
N VAL A 457 -15.02 29.63 7.69
CA VAL A 457 -14.02 28.57 7.54
C VAL A 457 -12.81 28.83 8.45
N GLU A 458 -12.29 27.78 9.07
CA GLU A 458 -11.05 27.80 9.85
C GLU A 458 -10.08 26.72 9.37
N MET A 459 -8.80 27.03 9.40
CA MET A 459 -7.72 26.05 9.28
C MET A 459 -7.47 25.43 10.65
N VAL A 460 -7.31 24.12 10.71
CA VAL A 460 -6.99 23.42 11.97
C VAL A 460 -5.71 22.59 11.90
N GLY A 461 -5.16 22.39 10.72
CA GLY A 461 -3.93 21.64 10.53
C GLY A 461 -3.17 22.07 9.30
N ILE A 462 -1.86 21.91 9.36
CA ILE A 462 -0.92 22.10 8.27
C ILE A 462 -0.36 20.73 7.90
N HIS A 463 -0.30 20.46 6.59
CA HIS A 463 0.40 19.33 6.02
C HIS A 463 1.40 19.82 4.98
N VAL A 464 2.69 19.56 5.23
CA VAL A 464 3.78 19.89 4.31
C VAL A 464 4.43 18.60 3.83
N VAL A 465 4.48 18.41 2.51
CA VAL A 465 5.22 17.33 1.87
C VAL A 465 6.52 17.91 1.34
N ALA A 466 7.64 17.48 1.91
CA ALA A 466 8.98 17.81 1.45
C ALA A 466 9.54 16.63 0.64
N THR A 467 9.94 16.88 -0.60
CA THR A 467 10.46 15.85 -1.50
C THR A 467 11.83 16.22 -2.06
N SER A 468 12.69 15.23 -2.28
CA SER A 468 13.94 15.40 -3.03
C SER A 468 14.11 14.23 -3.97
N GLU A 469 14.44 14.54 -5.23
CA GLU A 469 14.60 13.52 -6.26
C GLU A 469 15.86 12.67 -5.98
N VAL A 470 15.69 11.34 -6.03
CA VAL A 470 16.79 10.38 -5.90
C VAL A 470 16.84 9.48 -7.12
N GLY A 471 17.44 9.99 -8.20
CA GLY A 471 17.84 9.22 -9.38
C GLY A 471 16.80 8.21 -9.88
N LYS A 472 15.69 8.72 -10.45
CA LYS A 472 14.65 7.84 -11.03
C LYS A 472 15.11 7.14 -12.30
N LEU A 473 14.51 5.98 -12.55
CA LEU A 473 14.69 5.30 -13.84
C LEU A 473 14.06 6.12 -14.97
N THR A 474 14.83 6.34 -16.03
CA THR A 474 14.27 6.78 -17.31
C THR A 474 13.85 5.54 -18.09
N MET A 475 12.56 5.26 -18.12
CA MET A 475 12.02 4.16 -18.90
C MET A 475 12.19 4.43 -20.39
N LYS A 476 12.53 3.39 -21.15
CA LYS A 476 12.66 3.44 -22.61
C LYS A 476 11.81 2.36 -23.21
N GLU A 477 11.07 2.71 -24.24
CA GLU A 477 10.36 1.73 -25.04
C GLU A 477 11.37 0.79 -25.71
N MET A 478 11.06 -0.50 -25.65
CA MET A 478 11.74 -1.53 -26.39
C MET A 478 11.25 -1.54 -27.84
N SER A 479 12.17 -1.76 -28.76
CA SER A 479 11.84 -2.06 -30.15
C SER A 479 11.59 -3.55 -30.30
N SER A 480 10.58 -3.95 -31.09
CA SER A 480 10.45 -5.33 -31.53
C SER A 480 11.66 -5.76 -32.36
N THR A 481 12.10 -7.01 -32.17
CA THR A 481 13.15 -7.62 -32.99
C THR A 481 12.59 -8.26 -34.26
N GLY A 482 11.26 -8.27 -34.42
CA GLY A 482 10.54 -8.89 -35.52
C GLY A 482 10.08 -10.33 -35.22
N THR A 483 10.22 -10.80 -33.98
CA THR A 483 9.71 -12.11 -33.55
C THR A 483 8.21 -12.16 -33.74
N LEU A 484 7.71 -13.20 -34.40
CA LEU A 484 6.28 -13.38 -34.60
C LEU A 484 5.62 -13.94 -33.34
N GLU A 485 4.38 -13.54 -33.07
CA GLU A 485 3.59 -14.01 -31.92
C GLU A 485 3.50 -15.56 -31.86
N VAL A 486 3.49 -16.23 -33.01
CA VAL A 486 3.47 -17.70 -33.09
C VAL A 486 4.69 -18.34 -32.43
N GLU A 487 5.82 -17.64 -32.40
CA GLU A 487 7.05 -18.13 -31.80
C GLU A 487 7.00 -18.06 -30.28
N ALA A 488 6.26 -17.10 -29.70
CA ALA A 488 6.03 -17.01 -28.26
C ALA A 488 5.07 -18.10 -27.73
N ARG A 489 4.38 -18.83 -28.60
CA ARG A 489 3.47 -19.91 -28.21
C ARG A 489 4.26 -21.13 -27.73
N LYS A 490 3.86 -21.68 -26.57
CA LYS A 490 4.45 -22.91 -26.00
C LYS A 490 3.50 -24.10 -25.93
N GLY A 491 2.26 -23.96 -26.40
CA GLY A 491 1.33 -25.07 -26.52
C GLY A 491 -0.12 -24.68 -26.25
N HIS A 492 -0.92 -25.66 -25.83
CA HIS A 492 -2.30 -25.46 -25.41
C HIS A 492 -2.59 -26.31 -24.16
N ARG A 493 -3.51 -25.84 -23.32
CA ARG A 493 -3.99 -26.57 -22.14
C ARG A 493 -5.50 -26.36 -21.96
N GLU A 494 -6.20 -27.36 -21.45
CA GLU A 494 -7.58 -27.16 -20.99
C GLU A 494 -7.56 -26.33 -19.71
N VAL A 495 -8.28 -25.21 -19.71
CA VAL A 495 -8.36 -24.28 -18.59
C VAL A 495 -9.82 -23.98 -18.30
N ASP A 496 -10.18 -24.02 -17.02
CA ASP A 496 -11.51 -23.70 -16.54
C ASP A 496 -11.60 -22.24 -16.09
N TYR A 497 -12.44 -21.48 -16.79
CA TYR A 497 -12.69 -20.05 -16.58
C TYR A 497 -13.86 -19.81 -15.59
N ALA A 498 -14.16 -20.80 -14.75
CA ALA A 498 -15.25 -20.81 -13.77
C ALA A 498 -16.64 -20.59 -14.38
N LEU A 499 -17.04 -19.34 -14.60
CA LEU A 499 -18.36 -18.98 -15.15
C LEU A 499 -18.47 -19.21 -16.66
N GLU A 500 -17.35 -19.19 -17.37
CA GLU A 500 -17.32 -19.34 -18.83
C GLU A 500 -17.00 -20.79 -19.28
N GLY A 501 -16.83 -21.71 -18.33
CA GLY A 501 -16.55 -23.12 -18.60
C GLY A 501 -15.09 -23.43 -18.96
N SER A 502 -14.85 -24.65 -19.45
CA SER A 502 -13.51 -25.12 -19.86
C SER A 502 -13.25 -24.81 -21.32
N HIS A 503 -12.09 -24.21 -21.60
CA HIS A 503 -11.63 -23.90 -22.94
C HIS A 503 -10.20 -24.40 -23.16
N LYS A 504 -9.90 -24.76 -24.40
CA LYS A 504 -8.53 -25.04 -24.84
C LYS A 504 -7.76 -23.74 -25.03
N ALA A 505 -7.11 -23.26 -23.97
CA ALA A 505 -6.36 -22.02 -23.97
C ALA A 505 -5.00 -22.16 -24.67
N ARG A 506 -4.59 -21.12 -25.41
CA ARG A 506 -3.23 -21.00 -25.95
C ARG A 506 -2.27 -20.63 -24.83
N LEU A 507 -1.11 -21.28 -24.77
CA LEU A 507 -0.06 -20.96 -23.80
C LEU A 507 1.00 -20.10 -24.45
N TYR A 508 1.37 -18.99 -23.81
CA TYR A 508 2.47 -18.12 -24.19
C TYR A 508 3.58 -18.15 -23.14
N ASP A 509 4.80 -18.07 -23.63
CA ASP A 509 5.98 -17.74 -22.85
C ASP A 509 6.08 -16.21 -22.75
N GLY A 510 5.86 -15.65 -21.56
CA GLY A 510 5.84 -14.20 -21.35
C GLY A 510 7.17 -13.53 -21.67
N GLU A 511 8.30 -14.24 -21.48
CA GLU A 511 9.64 -13.73 -21.79
C GLU A 511 9.91 -13.61 -23.30
N ARG A 512 9.03 -14.18 -24.14
CA ARG A 512 9.14 -14.16 -25.60
C ARG A 512 8.13 -13.22 -26.27
N LEU A 513 7.29 -12.55 -25.49
CA LEU A 513 6.39 -11.52 -26.00
C LEU A 513 7.19 -10.25 -26.31
N GLU A 514 6.87 -9.61 -27.43
CA GLU A 514 7.52 -8.38 -27.87
C GLU A 514 6.50 -7.25 -28.07
N PRO A 515 6.96 -5.98 -28.04
CA PRO A 515 6.11 -4.83 -28.34
C PRO A 515 5.40 -4.95 -29.69
N GLY A 516 4.13 -4.58 -29.72
CA GLY A 516 3.29 -4.64 -30.91
C GLY A 516 2.63 -6.00 -31.19
N MET A 517 2.92 -7.03 -30.39
CA MET A 517 2.20 -8.30 -30.51
C MET A 517 0.73 -8.16 -30.08
N GLU A 518 -0.16 -8.74 -30.87
CA GLU A 518 -1.60 -8.78 -30.62
C GLU A 518 -2.15 -10.20 -30.75
N PHE A 519 -3.05 -10.58 -29.85
CA PHE A 519 -3.78 -11.84 -29.93
C PHE A 519 -5.11 -11.77 -29.16
N LYS A 520 -5.90 -12.84 -29.24
CA LYS A 520 -7.14 -12.99 -28.47
C LYS A 520 -7.10 -14.19 -27.54
N GLY A 521 -7.82 -14.08 -26.43
CA GLY A 521 -8.13 -15.21 -25.57
C GLY A 521 -9.03 -16.26 -26.25
N PRO A 522 -9.23 -17.44 -25.64
CA PRO A 522 -8.68 -17.86 -24.35
C PRO A 522 -7.17 -18.12 -24.42
N ALA A 523 -6.43 -17.52 -23.49
CA ALA A 523 -4.98 -17.65 -23.43
C ALA A 523 -4.46 -17.61 -21.98
N ILE A 524 -3.29 -18.21 -21.78
CA ILE A 524 -2.52 -18.14 -20.54
C ILE A 524 -1.12 -17.64 -20.91
N ILE A 525 -0.69 -16.55 -20.29
CA ILE A 525 0.66 -16.02 -20.41
C ILE A 525 1.39 -16.42 -19.12
N GLU A 526 2.48 -17.14 -19.27
CA GLU A 526 3.24 -17.70 -18.15
C GLU A 526 4.59 -17.01 -18.05
N ASP A 527 4.83 -16.35 -16.91
CA ASP A 527 6.12 -15.84 -16.50
C ASP A 527 6.69 -16.74 -15.39
N SER A 528 7.97 -16.57 -15.07
CA SER A 528 8.60 -17.30 -13.96
C SER A 528 7.97 -16.99 -12.59
N GLY A 529 7.41 -15.79 -12.40
CA GLY A 529 6.84 -15.33 -11.13
C GLY A 529 5.32 -15.09 -11.12
N SER A 530 4.66 -15.10 -12.28
CA SER A 530 3.24 -14.75 -12.43
C SER A 530 2.56 -15.56 -13.53
N THR A 531 1.24 -15.60 -13.50
CA THR A 531 0.43 -16.16 -14.58
C THR A 531 -0.72 -15.22 -14.89
N THR A 532 -0.87 -14.85 -16.16
CA THR A 532 -1.99 -14.01 -16.63
C THR A 532 -3.02 -14.88 -17.32
N VAL A 533 -4.26 -14.82 -16.85
CA VAL A 533 -5.39 -15.56 -17.40
C VAL A 533 -6.21 -14.63 -18.29
N VAL A 534 -6.14 -14.83 -19.59
CA VAL A 534 -6.88 -14.05 -20.59
C VAL A 534 -8.15 -14.83 -20.94
N HIS A 535 -9.31 -14.24 -20.67
CA HIS A 535 -10.60 -14.86 -20.89
C HIS A 535 -10.98 -14.88 -22.39
N PRO A 536 -11.93 -15.73 -22.82
CA PRO A 536 -12.40 -15.77 -24.20
C PRO A 536 -12.79 -14.39 -24.76
N GLU A 537 -12.57 -14.17 -26.05
CA GLU A 537 -12.87 -12.93 -26.79
C GLU A 537 -12.12 -11.65 -26.39
N ASN A 538 -11.49 -11.59 -25.21
CA ASN A 538 -10.67 -10.45 -24.85
C ASN A 538 -9.47 -10.30 -25.79
N LYS A 539 -9.11 -9.06 -26.11
CA LYS A 539 -7.97 -8.73 -26.96
C LYS A 539 -6.77 -8.38 -26.11
N VAL A 540 -5.60 -8.83 -26.53
CA VAL A 540 -4.33 -8.57 -25.88
C VAL A 540 -3.44 -7.76 -26.81
N TYR A 541 -2.77 -6.76 -26.26
CA TYR A 541 -1.73 -5.96 -26.91
C TYR A 541 -0.54 -5.81 -25.96
N ILE A 542 0.68 -5.95 -26.49
CA ILE A 542 1.93 -5.74 -25.74
C ILE A 542 2.51 -4.37 -26.10
N ASP A 543 2.67 -3.48 -25.13
CA ASP A 543 3.21 -2.14 -25.38
C ASP A 543 4.74 -2.10 -25.47
N GLY A 544 5.28 -0.90 -25.71
CA GLY A 544 6.73 -0.64 -25.75
C GLY A 544 7.46 -0.92 -24.44
N PHE A 545 6.76 -1.02 -23.31
CA PHE A 545 7.35 -1.32 -22.00
C PHE A 545 7.11 -2.77 -21.57
N LEU A 546 6.61 -3.62 -22.47
CA LEU A 546 6.24 -5.03 -22.24
C LEU A 546 5.07 -5.21 -21.25
N ASN A 547 4.26 -4.19 -21.04
CA ASN A 547 3.01 -4.34 -20.31
C ASN A 547 2.00 -5.09 -21.18
N ILE A 548 1.21 -5.95 -20.55
CA ILE A 548 0.14 -6.70 -21.19
C ILE A 548 -1.15 -5.90 -21.01
N HIS A 549 -1.67 -5.33 -22.10
CA HIS A 549 -2.97 -4.68 -22.12
C HIS A 549 -4.03 -5.69 -22.54
N ILE A 550 -5.11 -5.79 -21.77
CA ILE A 550 -6.25 -6.67 -22.05
C ILE A 550 -7.51 -5.81 -22.15
N GLU A 551 -8.08 -5.73 -23.34
CA GLU A 551 -9.39 -5.10 -23.59
C GLU A 551 -10.51 -6.12 -23.41
N LEU A 552 -11.53 -5.77 -22.62
CA LEU A 552 -12.60 -6.67 -22.20
C LEU A 552 -13.76 -6.78 -23.19
#